data_AF-A0AA38INV5-F1
#
_entry.id   AF-A0AA38INV5-F1
#
_cell.length_a   1.000
_cell.length_b   1.000
_cell.length_c   1.000
_cell.angle_alpha   90.00
_cell.angle_beta   90.00
_cell.angle_gamma   90.00
#
_symmetry.space_group_name_H-M   'P 1'
#
loop_
_entity.id
_entity.type
_entity.pdbx_description
1 polymer ?
#
loop_
_entity_poly.entity_id
_entity_poly.type
_entity_poly.pdbx_seq_one_letter_code
_entity_poly.pdbx_strand_id
1 'polypeptide(L)'
;MLIKNPKPATRRWIKRGAIILFVGEAFLFAVSYGAWYGINTKREYRRYLHDNYPSLLEYYYKIGETIDSDLTLTPNEESFRGNLPGLEPRVETLKKKEQFANVLQAAAGSNKPLYRLDKEGIDKELKKQN
;
A
#
# COMPACT_ATOMS: atom_id res chain seq x y z
N MET A 1 40.04 4.39 58.83
CA MET A 1 40.03 4.96 57.46
C MET A 1 39.23 4.04 56.56
N LEU A 2 38.23 4.54 55.84
CA LEU A 2 37.48 3.73 54.86
C LEU A 2 38.35 3.47 53.63
N ILE A 3 38.68 2.21 53.37
CA ILE A 3 39.43 1.79 52.18
C ILE A 3 38.49 1.90 50.97
N LYS A 4 38.72 2.93 50.16
CA LYS A 4 37.94 3.19 48.94
C LYS A 4 38.52 2.39 47.79
N ASN A 5 37.89 1.26 47.46
CA ASN A 5 38.29 0.49 46.28
C ASN A 5 38.05 1.30 44.99
N PRO A 6 39.05 1.40 44.09
CA PRO A 6 38.89 2.10 42.83
C PRO A 6 37.82 1.41 41.98
N LYS A 7 36.84 2.18 41.47
CA LYS A 7 35.78 1.64 40.61
C LYS A 7 36.40 0.94 39.38
N PRO A 8 35.93 -0.26 38.99
CA PRO A 8 36.55 -1.04 37.92
C PRO A 8 36.49 -0.28 36.60
N ALA A 9 37.64 -0.22 35.90
CA ALA A 9 37.80 0.51 34.65
C ALA A 9 36.86 0.01 33.53
N THR A 10 36.52 -1.28 33.55
CA THR A 10 35.59 -1.94 32.62
C THR A 10 34.22 -1.28 32.58
N ARG A 11 33.69 -0.83 33.73
CA ARG A 11 32.39 -0.14 33.80
C ARG A 11 32.39 1.22 33.08
N ARG A 12 33.55 1.88 32.94
CA ARG A 12 33.66 3.14 32.18
C ARG A 12 33.60 2.89 30.67
N TRP A 13 34.23 1.82 30.18
CA TRP A 13 34.22 1.45 28.77
C TRP A 13 32.83 1.02 28.29
N ILE A 14 32.14 0.18 29.06
CA ILE A 14 30.77 -0.25 28.74
C ILE A 14 29.82 0.96 28.67
N LYS A 15 29.92 1.89 29.63
CA LYS A 15 29.09 3.10 29.63
C LYS A 15 29.34 3.98 28.40
N ARG A 16 30.61 4.15 28.00
CA ARG A 16 30.96 4.93 26.80
C ARG A 16 30.49 4.23 25.52
N GLY A 17 30.68 2.93 25.41
CA GLY A 17 30.19 2.13 24.28
C GLY A 17 28.67 2.22 24.14
N ALA A 18 27.93 2.09 25.25
CA ALA A 18 26.47 2.18 25.25
C ALA A 18 25.97 3.57 24.78
N ILE A 19 26.63 4.66 25.21
CA ILE A 19 26.27 6.01 24.76
C ILE A 19 26.53 6.17 23.26
N ILE A 20 27.67 5.68 22.75
CA ILE A 20 28.00 5.78 21.32
C ILE A 20 26.99 4.98 20.50
N LEU A 21 26.64 3.76 20.93
CA LEU A 21 25.62 2.96 20.27
C LEU A 21 24.27 3.66 20.28
N PHE A 22 23.87 4.23 21.43
CA PHE A 22 22.59 4.93 21.54
C PHE A 22 22.53 6.18 20.65
N VAL A 23 23.59 6.98 20.60
CA VAL A 23 23.68 8.17 19.75
C VAL A 23 23.73 7.77 18.27
N GLY A 24 24.51 6.73 17.94
CA GLY A 24 24.57 6.18 16.59
C GLY A 24 23.21 5.70 16.12
N GLU A 25 22.52 4.91 16.94
CA GLU A 25 21.18 4.40 16.66
C GLU A 25 20.18 5.54 16.50
N ALA A 26 20.18 6.53 17.40
CA ALA A 26 19.30 7.68 17.32
C ALA A 26 19.53 8.48 16.02
N PHE A 27 20.79 8.62 15.60
CA PHE A 27 21.13 9.29 14.34
C PHE A 27 20.63 8.49 13.13
N LEU A 28 20.90 7.19 13.08
CA LEU A 28 20.39 6.29 12.04
C LEU A 28 18.87 6.30 11.97
N PHE A 29 18.20 6.25 13.12
CA PHE A 29 16.75 6.33 13.21
C PHE A 29 16.21 7.66 12.69
N ALA A 30 16.83 8.78 13.06
CA ALA A 30 16.44 10.11 12.58
C ALA A 30 16.59 10.25 11.05
N VAL A 31 17.70 9.75 10.49
CA VAL A 31 17.93 9.75 9.05
C VAL A 31 16.91 8.85 8.33
N SER A 32 16.67 7.65 8.84
CA SER A 32 15.68 6.72 8.30
C SER A 32 14.27 7.31 8.32
N TYR A 33 13.87 7.90 9.44
CA TYR A 33 12.58 8.58 9.58
C TYR A 33 12.47 9.79 8.66
N GLY A 34 13.53 10.58 8.51
CA GLY A 34 13.57 11.72 7.59
C GLY A 34 13.38 11.28 6.13
N ALA A 35 14.03 10.18 5.72
CA ALA A 35 13.85 9.60 4.39
C ALA A 35 12.40 9.13 4.18
N TRP A 36 11.84 8.38 5.12
CA TRP A 36 10.44 7.93 5.08
C TRP A 36 9.47 9.12 5.01
N TYR A 37 9.64 10.12 5.87
CA TYR A 37 8.79 11.30 5.91
C TYR A 37 8.87 12.09 4.59
N GLY A 38 10.07 12.24 4.03
CA GLY A 38 10.27 12.93 2.75
C GLY A 38 9.58 12.23 1.58
N ILE A 39 9.72 10.90 1.49
CA ILE A 39 9.09 10.09 0.42
C ILE A 39 7.56 10.19 0.44
N ASN A 40 6.97 10.19 1.64
CA ASN A 40 5.52 10.18 1.83
C ASN A 40 4.90 11.59 1.76
N THR A 41 5.64 12.64 2.11
CA THR A 41 5.09 14.01 2.19
C THR A 41 5.24 14.81 0.89
N LYS A 42 6.37 14.68 0.18
CA LYS A 42 6.71 15.56 -0.95
C LYS A 42 6.96 14.78 -2.23
N ARG A 43 6.23 15.13 -3.29
CA ARG A 43 6.38 14.52 -4.63
C ARG A 43 7.76 14.76 -5.23
N GLU A 44 8.31 15.97 -5.06
CA GLU A 44 9.61 16.36 -5.59
C GLU A 44 10.76 15.57 -4.94
N TYR A 45 10.65 15.29 -3.64
CA TYR A 45 11.65 14.50 -2.92
C TYR A 45 11.70 13.05 -3.41
N ARG A 46 10.53 12.48 -3.71
CA ARG A 46 10.42 11.16 -4.34
C ARG A 46 11.04 11.14 -5.74
N ARG A 47 10.83 12.20 -6.53
CA ARG A 47 11.43 12.34 -7.86
C ARG A 47 12.95 12.43 -7.76
N TYR A 48 13.45 13.26 -6.85
CA TYR A 48 14.88 13.39 -6.59
C TYR A 48 15.53 12.06 -6.16
N LEU A 49 14.89 11.30 -5.27
CA LEU A 49 15.35 9.98 -4.85
C LEU A 49 15.33 8.96 -5.99
N HIS A 50 14.29 8.97 -6.82
CA HIS A 50 14.21 8.11 -7.98
C HIS A 50 15.35 8.40 -8.98
N ASP A 51 15.66 9.67 -9.20
CA ASP A 51 16.63 10.09 -10.21
C ASP A 51 18.09 9.92 -9.75
N ASN A 52 18.38 10.10 -8.45
CA ASN A 52 19.74 9.98 -7.91
C ASN A 52 20.04 8.61 -7.25
N TYR A 53 19.03 7.96 -6.67
CA TYR A 53 19.19 6.74 -5.87
C TYR A 53 18.09 5.70 -6.19
N PRO A 54 17.98 5.24 -7.44
CA PRO A 54 16.93 4.30 -7.86
C PRO A 54 16.96 2.99 -7.05
N SER A 55 18.15 2.47 -6.74
CA SER A 55 18.32 1.24 -5.95
C SER A 55 17.83 1.36 -4.50
N LEU A 56 17.94 2.55 -3.90
CA LEU A 56 17.44 2.79 -2.54
C LEU A 56 15.92 2.79 -2.53
N LEU A 57 15.31 3.33 -3.58
CA LEU A 57 13.86 3.37 -3.75
C LEU A 57 13.30 1.96 -4.01
N GLU A 58 13.95 1.18 -4.86
CA GLU A 58 13.60 -0.22 -5.11
C GLU A 58 13.72 -1.05 -3.82
N TYR A 59 14.80 -0.89 -3.08
CA TYR A 59 14.97 -1.56 -1.78
C TYR A 59 13.90 -1.14 -0.77
N TYR A 60 13.58 0.15 -0.68
CA TYR A 60 12.49 0.65 0.17
C TYR A 60 11.15 0.01 -0.19
N TYR A 61 10.82 -0.08 -1.49
CA TYR A 61 9.59 -0.73 -1.94
C TYR A 61 9.60 -2.23 -1.68
N LYS A 62 10.73 -2.90 -1.91
CA LYS A 62 10.89 -4.33 -1.67
C LYS A 62 10.77 -4.67 -0.19
N ILE A 63 11.30 -3.83 0.70
CA ILE A 63 11.09 -3.97 2.15
C ILE A 63 9.60 -3.82 2.47
N GLY A 64 8.93 -2.79 1.92
CA GLY A 64 7.49 -2.60 2.09
C GLY A 64 6.69 -3.82 1.65
N GLU A 65 6.99 -4.36 0.46
CA GLU A 65 6.38 -5.58 -0.06
C GLU A 65 6.64 -6.78 0.85
N THR A 66 7.88 -6.97 1.33
CA THR A 66 8.18 -8.10 2.24
C THR A 66 7.45 -7.99 3.57
N ILE A 67 7.36 -6.79 4.16
CA ILE A 67 6.66 -6.57 5.43
C ILE A 67 5.15 -6.77 5.26
N ASP A 68 4.57 -6.31 4.14
CA ASP A 68 3.15 -6.51 3.83
C ASP A 68 2.84 -7.99 3.51
N SER A 69 3.77 -8.68 2.85
CA SER A 69 3.69 -10.12 2.56
C SER A 69 3.87 -11.02 3.78
N ASP A 70 4.52 -10.52 4.85
CA ASP A 70 4.71 -11.26 6.11
C ASP A 70 3.60 -10.93 7.13
N LEU A 71 2.97 -9.75 7.00
CA LEU A 71 1.71 -9.43 7.68
C LEU A 71 0.51 -10.20 7.10
N THR A 72 0.71 -10.88 5.96
CA THR A 72 -0.23 -11.86 5.37
C THR A 72 0.00 -13.28 5.89
N LEU A 73 0.21 -13.43 7.21
CA LEU A 73 -0.17 -14.66 7.90
C LEU A 73 -1.53 -14.49 8.59
N THR A 74 -2.55 -14.39 7.74
CA THR A 74 -3.71 -15.26 7.95
C THR A 74 -4.01 -15.99 6.63
N PRO A 75 -4.15 -17.32 6.65
CA PRO A 75 -4.92 -18.06 5.64
C PRO A 75 -6.42 -17.71 5.67
N ASN A 76 -6.78 -16.49 6.08
CA ASN A 76 -8.15 -16.02 6.26
C ASN A 76 -8.54 -15.01 5.19
N GLU A 77 -7.85 -14.94 4.05
CA GLU A 77 -8.38 -14.23 2.87
C GLU A 77 -9.73 -14.83 2.43
N GLU A 78 -9.99 -16.11 2.76
CA GLU A 78 -11.33 -16.71 2.62
C GLU A 78 -12.28 -16.38 3.79
N SER A 79 -11.79 -16.28 5.03
CA SER A 79 -12.64 -16.01 6.21
C SER A 79 -12.98 -14.53 6.41
N PHE A 80 -12.14 -13.60 5.92
CA PHE A 80 -12.42 -12.16 5.88
C PHE A 80 -13.36 -11.78 4.73
N ARG A 81 -13.45 -12.61 3.68
CA ARG A 81 -14.53 -12.51 2.68
C ARG A 81 -15.89 -12.93 3.23
N GLY A 82 -15.94 -13.69 4.32
CA GLY A 82 -17.18 -14.20 4.94
C GLY A 82 -17.81 -13.30 6.01
N ASN A 83 -17.08 -12.35 6.60
CA ASN A 83 -17.54 -11.57 7.77
C ASN A 83 -17.60 -10.05 7.55
N LEU A 84 -17.57 -9.58 6.29
CA LEU A 84 -18.05 -8.24 5.95
C LEU A 84 -19.59 -8.29 5.87
N PRO A 85 -20.35 -7.58 6.74
CA PRO A 85 -21.79 -7.54 6.61
C PRO A 85 -22.14 -6.81 5.31
N GLY A 86 -22.53 -7.56 4.27
CA GLY A 86 -22.99 -7.00 3.00
C GLY A 86 -22.42 -7.61 1.73
N LEU A 87 -21.54 -8.63 1.81
CA LEU A 87 -21.08 -9.35 0.62
C LEU A 87 -21.61 -10.79 0.55
N GLU A 88 -22.95 -10.94 0.61
CA GLU A 88 -23.53 -12.02 -0.20
C GLU A 88 -23.15 -11.74 -1.67
N PRO A 89 -22.76 -12.75 -2.49
CA PRO A 89 -22.76 -12.60 -3.93
C PRO A 89 -24.21 -12.41 -4.36
N ARG A 90 -24.67 -11.15 -4.27
CA ARG A 90 -26.02 -10.72 -4.63
C ARG A 90 -26.21 -11.19 -6.06
N VAL A 91 -27.16 -12.08 -6.28
CA VAL A 91 -27.55 -12.58 -7.62
C VAL A 91 -27.82 -11.40 -8.57
N GLU A 92 -28.20 -10.24 -8.03
CA GLU A 92 -28.27 -8.96 -8.75
C GLU A 92 -26.95 -8.45 -9.33
N THR A 93 -25.80 -8.68 -8.69
CA THR A 93 -24.49 -8.23 -9.19
C THR A 93 -24.03 -9.05 -10.40
N LEU A 94 -24.35 -10.34 -10.44
CA LEU A 94 -24.10 -11.19 -11.62
C LEU A 94 -25.02 -10.77 -12.76
N LYS A 95 -26.32 -10.60 -12.51
CA LYS A 95 -27.25 -10.05 -13.50
C LYS A 95 -26.83 -8.66 -13.99
N LYS A 96 -26.36 -7.78 -13.11
CA LYS A 96 -25.84 -6.46 -13.50
C LYS A 96 -24.58 -6.56 -14.35
N LYS A 97 -23.67 -7.49 -14.05
CA LYS A 97 -22.47 -7.74 -14.86
C LYS A 97 -22.83 -8.27 -16.25
N GLU A 98 -23.78 -9.20 -16.34
CA GLU A 98 -24.31 -9.72 -17.61
C GLU A 98 -25.02 -8.62 -18.40
N GLN A 99 -25.88 -7.83 -17.75
CA GLN A 99 -26.53 -6.67 -18.37
C GLN A 99 -25.51 -5.64 -18.88
N PHE A 100 -24.46 -5.37 -18.10
CA PHE A 100 -23.40 -4.45 -18.50
C PHE A 100 -22.58 -4.98 -19.68
N ALA A 101 -22.26 -6.28 -19.68
CA ALA A 101 -21.59 -6.93 -20.81
C ALA A 101 -22.45 -6.88 -22.09
N ASN A 102 -23.76 -7.13 -21.98
CA ASN A 102 -24.70 -7.02 -23.09
C ASN A 102 -24.81 -5.56 -23.60
N VAL A 103 -24.82 -4.56 -22.72
CA VAL A 103 -24.81 -3.14 -23.11
C VAL A 103 -23.51 -2.77 -23.84
N LEU A 104 -22.36 -3.27 -23.40
CA LEU A 104 -21.08 -3.03 -24.08
C LEU A 104 -21.02 -3.72 -25.45
N GLN A 105 -21.56 -4.94 -25.56
CA GLN A 105 -21.62 -5.67 -26.82
C GLN A 105 -22.59 -5.00 -27.82
N ALA A 106 -23.74 -4.52 -27.34
CA ALA A 106 -24.67 -3.70 -28.14
C ALA A 106 -24.06 -2.34 -28.52
N ALA A 107 -23.26 -1.73 -27.64
CA ALA A 107 -22.52 -0.51 -27.91
C ALA A 107 -21.48 -0.71 -29.03
N ALA A 108 -20.79 -1.85 -29.02
CA ALA A 108 -19.79 -2.18 -30.04
C ALA A 108 -20.40 -2.43 -31.43
N GLY A 109 -21.64 -2.94 -31.49
CA GLY A 109 -22.39 -3.12 -32.74
C GLY A 109 -23.17 -1.89 -33.21
N SER A 110 -23.28 -0.86 -32.37
CA SER A 110 -24.04 0.36 -32.64
C SER A 110 -23.16 1.44 -33.28
N ASN A 111 -23.56 1.93 -34.45
CA ASN A 111 -22.86 3.03 -35.14
C ASN A 111 -23.06 4.41 -34.48
N LYS A 112 -23.76 4.47 -33.33
CA LYS A 112 -24.00 5.69 -32.54
C LYS A 112 -23.60 5.50 -31.08
N PRO A 113 -22.94 6.48 -30.44
CA PRO A 113 -22.52 6.38 -29.05
C PRO A 113 -23.70 6.43 -28.07
N LEU A 114 -23.90 5.34 -27.31
CA LEU A 114 -25.00 5.18 -26.33
C LEU A 114 -24.98 6.21 -25.19
N TYR A 115 -23.83 6.82 -24.87
CA TYR A 115 -23.72 7.85 -23.83
C TYR A 115 -24.37 9.20 -24.21
N ARG A 116 -24.86 9.34 -25.46
CA ARG A 116 -25.65 10.50 -25.90
C ARG A 116 -27.16 10.24 -25.88
N LEU A 117 -27.59 9.03 -25.54
CA LEU A 117 -29.00 8.64 -25.52
C LEU A 117 -29.52 8.64 -24.09
N ASP A 118 -30.71 9.22 -23.92
CA ASP A 118 -31.57 9.13 -22.75
C ASP A 118 -31.95 7.66 -22.49
N LYS A 119 -32.33 7.32 -21.25
CA LYS A 119 -32.66 5.92 -20.86
C LYS A 119 -33.67 5.26 -21.81
N GLU A 120 -34.68 6.01 -22.26
CA GLU A 120 -35.68 5.52 -23.21
C GLU A 120 -35.12 5.26 -24.63
N GLY A 121 -34.09 6.01 -25.03
CA GLY A 121 -33.37 5.81 -26.29
C GLY A 121 -32.47 4.58 -26.25
N ILE A 122 -31.83 4.32 -25.10
CA ILE A 122 -31.03 3.11 -24.86
C ILE A 122 -31.92 1.86 -24.94
N ASP A 123 -33.07 1.88 -24.28
CA ASP A 123 -34.00 0.73 -24.28
C ASP A 123 -34.57 0.42 -25.67
N LYS A 124 -34.81 1.45 -26.50
CA LYS A 124 -35.27 1.29 -27.90
C LYS A 124 -34.20 0.67 -28.80
N GLU A 125 -32.93 1.08 -28.66
CA GLU A 125 -31.83 0.50 -29.43
C GLU A 125 -31.56 -0.95 -29.01
N LEU A 126 -31.59 -1.25 -27.70
CA LEU A 126 -31.45 -2.61 -27.18
C LEU A 126 -32.57 -3.54 -27.69
N LYS A 127 -33.80 -3.03 -27.83
CA LYS A 127 -34.94 -3.81 -28.34
C LYS A 127 -34.91 -4.02 -29.86
N LYS A 128 -34.07 -3.29 -30.60
CA LYS A 128 -33.96 -3.39 -32.06
C LYS A 128 -32.94 -4.45 -32.51
N GLN A 129 -32.08 -4.91 -31.60
CA GLN A 129 -31.04 -5.92 -31.84
C GLN A 129 -31.44 -7.34 -31.40
N ASN A 130 -32.55 -7.51 -30.67
CA ASN A 130 -33.22 -8.79 -30.42
C ASN A 130 -34.35 -9.00 -31.43
#